data_AF-A0A9Q1BB53-F1
#
_entry.id   AF-A0A9Q1BB53-F1
#
_cell.length_a   1.000
_cell.length_b   1.000
_cell.length_c   1.000
_cell.angle_alpha   90.00
_cell.angle_beta   90.00
_cell.angle_gamma   90.00
#
_symmetry.space_group_name_H-M   'P 1'
#
loop_
_entity.id
_entity.type
_entity.pdbx_description
1 polymer ?
#
loop_
_entity_poly.entity_id
_entity_poly.type
_entity_poly.pdbx_seq_one_letter_code
_entity_poly.pdbx_strand_id
1 'polypeptide(L)'
;MPTPPKVIFRQPKNLQSLIVRAKVSSRSTPVVHRGTFKTHARNCVTCSALRETTHVVSHTTGERFHLNTTSTTCTTKEVIYLINCLDCGKQYVGETGSELKVRHRGHRQEFRKCHTPLGFHFQTCQRCELIGLQNLTNSTKQNREEAELKWIYRLKTYAPLGINVKDMRH
;
A
#
# COMPACT_ATOMS: atom_id res chain seq x y z
N MET A 1 -10.37 -78.65 12.33
CA MET A 1 -9.88 -78.01 11.09
C MET A 1 -10.05 -76.49 11.24
N PRO A 2 -8.98 -75.70 11.45
CA PRO A 2 -9.11 -74.24 11.44
C PRO A 2 -9.07 -73.72 10.00
N THR A 3 -10.02 -72.87 9.64
CA THR A 3 -10.13 -72.24 8.32
C THR A 3 -9.03 -71.19 8.08
N PRO A 4 -8.56 -71.00 6.83
CA PRO A 4 -7.48 -70.07 6.52
C PRO A 4 -7.90 -68.60 6.75
N PRO A 5 -6.97 -67.71 7.12
CA PRO A 5 -7.28 -66.31 7.35
C PRO A 5 -7.54 -65.59 6.02
N LYS A 6 -8.63 -64.83 5.96
CA LYS A 6 -8.95 -63.93 4.84
C LYS A 6 -8.11 -62.66 4.94
N VAL A 7 -7.15 -62.48 4.04
CA VAL A 7 -6.45 -61.21 3.85
C VAL A 7 -7.40 -60.23 3.16
N ILE A 8 -7.74 -59.13 3.84
CA ILE A 8 -8.56 -58.05 3.28
C ILE A 8 -7.63 -56.88 2.98
N PHE A 9 -7.44 -56.56 1.71
CA PHE A 9 -6.78 -55.32 1.28
C PHE A 9 -7.68 -54.13 1.63
N ARG A 10 -7.18 -53.19 2.44
CA ARG A 10 -7.85 -51.92 2.73
C ARG A 10 -7.64 -50.96 1.56
N GLN A 11 -8.73 -50.49 0.94
CA GLN A 11 -8.70 -49.36 0.02
C GLN A 11 -8.12 -48.12 0.73
N PRO A 12 -7.27 -47.32 0.09
CA PRO A 12 -6.85 -46.05 0.66
C PRO A 12 -8.05 -45.11 0.73
N LYS A 13 -8.22 -44.46 1.88
CA LYS A 13 -9.29 -43.50 2.11
C LYS A 13 -9.12 -42.34 1.14
N ASN A 14 -10.18 -42.04 0.40
CA ASN A 14 -10.28 -40.86 -0.44
C ASN A 14 -10.20 -39.57 0.39
N LEU A 15 -9.61 -38.55 -0.22
CA LEU A 15 -9.21 -37.26 0.37
C LEU A 15 -10.37 -36.48 1.02
N GLN A 16 -11.62 -36.89 0.78
CA GLN A 16 -12.82 -36.28 1.38
C GLN A 16 -13.02 -36.63 2.87
N SER A 17 -12.32 -37.62 3.42
CA SER A 17 -12.42 -37.98 4.85
C SER A 17 -11.40 -37.30 5.76
N LEU A 18 -10.43 -36.57 5.19
CA LEU A 18 -9.40 -35.82 5.91
C LEU A 18 -9.80 -34.37 6.24
N ILE A 19 -11.07 -34.01 6.03
CA ILE A 19 -11.61 -32.65 6.21
C ILE A 19 -12.65 -32.62 7.35
N VAL A 20 -12.59 -33.53 8.31
CA VAL A 20 -13.53 -33.53 9.43
C VAL A 20 -12.78 -33.44 10.76
N ARG A 21 -12.91 -32.27 11.37
CA ARG A 21 -12.63 -31.88 12.77
C ARG A 21 -11.20 -31.46 13.11
N ALA A 22 -10.71 -30.41 12.45
CA ALA A 22 -10.00 -29.39 13.21
C ALA A 22 -11.05 -28.58 13.98
N LYS A 23 -11.13 -28.79 15.29
CA LYS A 23 -11.99 -28.02 16.20
C LYS A 23 -11.40 -26.60 16.27
N VAL A 24 -11.84 -25.72 15.36
CA VAL A 24 -11.46 -24.31 15.38
C VAL A 24 -12.15 -23.70 16.58
N SER A 25 -11.41 -23.58 17.69
CA SER A 25 -11.73 -22.57 18.70
C SER A 25 -11.90 -21.26 17.95
N SER A 26 -13.08 -20.66 18.02
CA SER A 26 -13.37 -19.33 17.50
C SER A 26 -12.55 -18.30 18.28
N ARG A 27 -11.23 -18.33 18.11
CA ARG A 27 -10.40 -17.14 18.29
C ARG A 27 -10.81 -16.24 17.14
N SER A 28 -11.51 -15.17 17.48
CA SER A 28 -11.65 -14.01 16.60
C SER A 28 -10.27 -13.73 16.01
N THR A 29 -10.08 -14.04 14.73
CA THR A 29 -8.93 -13.51 14.01
C THR A 29 -9.04 -11.99 14.15
N PRO A 30 -8.00 -11.28 14.62
CA PRO A 30 -8.06 -9.83 14.66
C PRO A 30 -8.36 -9.36 13.23
N VAL A 31 -9.45 -8.62 13.06
CA VAL A 31 -9.84 -8.09 11.75
C VAL A 31 -8.72 -7.17 11.29
N VAL A 32 -7.87 -7.64 10.39
CA VAL A 32 -6.79 -6.82 9.83
C VAL A 32 -7.44 -5.87 8.84
N HIS A 33 -7.70 -4.64 9.29
CA HIS A 33 -8.12 -3.56 8.41
C HIS A 33 -7.01 -3.29 7.39
N ARG A 34 -7.31 -3.44 6.10
CA ARG A 34 -6.37 -3.21 4.99
C ARG A 34 -6.64 -1.87 4.33
N GLY A 35 -5.58 -1.21 3.88
CA GLY A 35 -5.68 0.07 3.18
C GLY A 35 -5.36 1.28 4.06
N THR A 36 -5.83 2.45 3.64
CA THR A 36 -5.55 3.74 4.29
C THR A 36 -6.71 4.19 5.16
N PHE A 37 -6.42 4.69 6.36
CA PHE A 37 -7.41 5.13 7.34
C PHE A 37 -6.97 6.41 8.05
N LYS A 38 -7.95 7.23 8.47
CA LYS A 38 -7.70 8.40 9.32
C LYS A 38 -7.68 7.96 10.78
N THR A 39 -6.82 8.59 11.57
CA THR A 39 -6.82 8.42 13.02
C THR A 39 -7.80 9.36 13.73
N HIS A 40 -8.47 10.25 12.99
CA HIS A 40 -9.36 11.31 13.49
C HIS A 40 -8.74 12.19 14.59
N ALA A 41 -7.40 12.28 14.63
CA ALA A 41 -6.71 13.19 15.55
C ALA A 41 -7.12 14.65 15.26
N ARG A 42 -7.51 15.38 16.31
CA ARG A 42 -7.91 16.79 16.20
C ARG A 42 -6.79 17.60 15.53
N ASN A 43 -7.17 18.40 14.54
CA ASN A 43 -6.28 19.32 13.80
C ASN A 43 -5.11 18.66 13.03
N CYS A 44 -5.16 17.35 12.77
CA CYS A 44 -4.13 16.71 11.95
C CYS A 44 -4.33 17.03 10.46
N VAL A 45 -3.52 17.95 9.93
CA VAL A 45 -3.54 18.34 8.50
C VAL A 45 -3.24 17.16 7.56
N THR A 46 -2.54 16.13 8.03
CA THR A 46 -2.32 14.92 7.22
C THR A 46 -3.60 14.08 7.16
N CYS A 47 -4.36 13.98 8.24
CA CYS A 47 -5.64 13.26 8.24
C CYS A 47 -6.69 13.94 7.33
N SER A 48 -6.66 15.26 7.16
CA SER A 48 -7.53 15.93 6.20
C SER A 48 -7.17 15.59 4.75
N ALA A 49 -5.87 15.43 4.46
CA ALA A 49 -5.39 15.05 3.12
C ALA A 49 -5.47 13.55 2.84
N LEU A 50 -5.49 12.69 3.87
CA LEU A 50 -5.61 11.25 3.67
C LEU A 50 -6.97 10.88 3.06
N ARG A 51 -6.97 10.01 2.05
CA ARG A 51 -8.18 9.37 1.54
C ARG A 51 -8.30 7.97 2.12
N GLU A 52 -9.42 7.69 2.76
CA GLU A 52 -9.71 6.34 3.25
C GLU A 52 -10.09 5.45 2.08
N THR A 53 -9.35 4.35 1.90
CA THR A 53 -9.55 3.45 0.76
C THR A 53 -8.83 2.14 0.96
N THR A 54 -9.37 1.09 0.34
CA THR A 54 -8.79 -0.25 0.23
C THR A 54 -8.16 -0.52 -1.14
N HIS A 55 -8.20 0.47 -2.05
CA HIS A 55 -7.69 0.34 -3.41
C HIS A 55 -7.24 1.70 -3.97
N VAL A 56 -6.41 1.66 -5.01
CA VAL A 56 -6.01 2.81 -5.81
C VAL A 56 -6.24 2.53 -7.28
N VAL A 57 -6.34 3.58 -8.08
CA VAL A 57 -6.47 3.49 -9.53
C VAL A 57 -5.33 4.30 -10.15
N SER A 58 -4.68 3.71 -11.15
CA SER A 58 -3.77 4.45 -12.03
C SER A 58 -4.60 5.40 -12.88
N HIS A 59 -4.43 6.71 -12.72
CA HIS A 59 -5.13 7.70 -13.54
C HIS A 59 -4.63 7.68 -15.00
N THR A 60 -3.45 7.11 -15.23
CA THR A 60 -2.85 6.97 -16.56
C THR A 60 -3.41 5.77 -17.32
N THR A 61 -3.59 4.62 -16.66
CA THR A 61 -3.97 3.35 -17.32
C THR A 61 -5.39 2.90 -17.01
N GLY A 62 -6.05 3.50 -16.01
CA GLY A 62 -7.34 3.05 -15.48
C GLY A 62 -7.26 1.77 -14.63
N GLU A 63 -6.08 1.17 -14.48
CA GLU A 63 -5.91 -0.09 -13.75
C GLU A 63 -6.14 0.11 -12.24
N ARG A 64 -6.90 -0.81 -11.64
CA ARG A 64 -7.25 -0.79 -10.22
C ARG A 64 -6.37 -1.77 -9.43
N PHE A 65 -5.78 -1.29 -8.34
CA PHE A 65 -4.92 -2.07 -7.46
C PHE A 65 -5.50 -2.13 -6.04
N HIS A 66 -5.72 -3.34 -5.53
CA HIS A 66 -6.11 -3.53 -4.14
C HIS A 66 -4.91 -3.38 -3.20
N LEU A 67 -5.12 -2.65 -2.11
CA LEU A 67 -4.11 -2.41 -1.10
C LEU A 67 -4.01 -3.61 -0.17
N ASN A 68 -2.99 -4.43 -0.37
CA ASN A 68 -2.74 -5.62 0.44
C ASN A 68 -2.00 -5.32 1.75
N THR A 69 -1.79 -4.05 2.07
CA THR A 69 -1.05 -3.62 3.26
C THR A 69 -1.94 -3.56 4.51
N THR A 70 -1.32 -3.66 5.69
CA THR A 70 -1.97 -3.37 6.98
C THR A 70 -2.43 -1.92 7.02
N SER A 71 -3.34 -1.58 7.93
CA SER A 71 -3.86 -0.22 8.09
C SER A 71 -2.75 0.84 8.09
N THR A 72 -2.71 1.65 7.03
CA THR A 72 -1.82 2.80 6.91
C THR A 72 -2.54 4.03 7.42
N THR A 73 -1.91 4.75 8.34
CA THR A 73 -2.43 5.96 8.95
C THR A 73 -1.39 7.07 8.88
N CYS A 74 -1.73 8.27 9.35
CA CYS A 74 -0.79 9.39 9.36
C CYS A 74 0.45 9.15 10.26
N THR A 75 0.39 8.23 11.22
CA THR A 75 1.49 7.88 12.13
C THR A 75 2.28 6.66 11.69
N THR A 76 1.87 5.98 10.61
CA THR A 76 2.59 4.82 10.09
C THR A 76 3.95 5.26 9.52
N LYS A 77 5.00 4.51 9.85
CA LYS A 77 6.38 4.69 9.35
C LYS A 77 6.67 3.71 8.22
N GLU A 78 7.76 3.93 7.50
CA GLU A 78 8.23 3.00 6.45
C GLU A 78 7.17 2.74 5.37
N VAL A 79 6.63 3.82 4.81
CA VAL A 79 5.47 3.80 3.92
C VAL A 79 5.87 4.21 2.51
N ILE A 80 5.42 3.43 1.52
CA ILE A 80 5.27 3.88 0.14
C ILE A 80 3.89 4.51 0.02
N TYR A 81 3.82 5.75 -0.45
CA TYR A 81 2.58 6.52 -0.56
C TYR A 81 2.37 7.07 -1.97
N LEU A 82 1.12 7.42 -2.24
CA LEU A 82 0.64 8.05 -3.46
C LEU A 82 0.07 9.42 -3.13
N ILE A 83 0.46 10.43 -3.89
CA ILE A 83 -0.19 11.74 -3.93
C ILE A 83 -0.93 11.83 -5.26
N ASN A 84 -2.25 12.02 -5.20
CA ASN A 84 -3.05 12.35 -6.37
C ASN A 84 -3.25 13.87 -6.41
N CYS A 85 -2.91 14.48 -7.54
CA CYS A 85 -3.32 15.85 -7.83
C CYS A 85 -4.79 15.85 -8.24
N LEU A 86 -5.61 16.61 -7.51
CA LEU A 86 -7.05 16.68 -7.76
C LEU A 86 -7.42 17.73 -8.82
N ASP A 87 -6.46 18.57 -9.23
CA ASP A 87 -6.70 19.62 -10.24
C ASP A 87 -6.43 19.12 -11.66
N CYS A 88 -5.38 18.32 -11.86
CA CYS A 88 -5.00 17.80 -13.19
C CYS A 88 -4.98 16.27 -13.31
N GLY A 89 -5.27 15.55 -12.23
CA GLY A 89 -5.29 14.08 -12.22
C GLY A 89 -3.92 13.40 -12.21
N LYS A 90 -2.81 14.14 -12.29
CA LYS A 90 -1.46 13.52 -12.25
C LYS A 90 -1.15 12.91 -10.89
N GLN A 91 -0.36 11.85 -10.91
CA GLN A 91 -0.02 11.06 -9.75
C GLN A 91 1.49 11.12 -9.45
N TYR A 92 1.84 11.07 -8.16
CA TYR A 92 3.20 11.00 -7.64
C TYR A 92 3.32 9.87 -6.61
N VAL A 93 4.33 9.02 -6.74
CA VAL A 93 4.68 8.00 -5.74
C VAL A 93 5.93 8.45 -5.00
N GLY A 94 5.98 8.21 -3.68
CA GLY A 94 7.17 8.47 -2.87
C GLY A 94 7.31 7.50 -1.71
N GLU A 95 8.49 7.48 -1.10
CA GLU A 95 8.79 6.71 0.12
C GLU A 95 9.05 7.61 1.34
N THR A 96 8.89 7.04 2.53
CA THR A 96 9.39 7.63 3.78
C THR A 96 9.77 6.56 4.79
N GLY A 97 10.93 6.69 5.43
CA GLY A 97 11.28 5.95 6.65
C GLY A 97 10.65 6.55 7.92
N SER A 98 10.33 7.85 7.90
CA SER A 98 9.65 8.55 9.00
C SER A 98 8.12 8.38 8.94
N GLU A 99 7.41 8.88 9.96
CA GLU A 99 5.94 8.87 9.95
C GLU A 99 5.37 9.65 8.76
N LEU A 100 4.31 9.13 8.15
CA LEU A 100 3.68 9.73 6.98
C LEU A 100 3.29 11.21 7.19
N LYS A 101 2.87 11.58 8.41
CA LYS A 101 2.56 12.97 8.76
C LYS A 101 3.78 13.90 8.70
N VAL A 102 4.96 13.41 9.05
CA VAL A 102 6.21 14.16 9.01
C VAL A 102 6.60 14.39 7.54
N ARG A 103 6.54 13.34 6.71
CA ARG A 103 6.81 13.46 5.28
C ARG A 103 5.85 14.43 4.58
N HIS A 104 4.55 14.32 4.84
CA HIS A 104 3.53 15.20 4.28
C HIS A 104 3.74 16.67 4.71
N ARG A 105 4.12 16.93 5.97
CA ARG A 105 4.51 18.28 6.41
C ARG A 105 5.71 18.80 5.60
N GLY A 106 6.71 17.96 5.34
CA GLY A 106 7.86 18.30 4.50
C GLY A 106 7.44 18.70 3.08
N HIS A 107 6.57 17.91 2.44
CA HIS A 107 6.03 18.25 1.12
C HIS A 107 5.33 19.61 1.08
N ARG A 108 4.52 19.95 2.10
CA ARG A 108 3.89 21.28 2.17
C ARG A 108 4.91 22.44 2.24
N GLN A 109 6.13 22.18 2.71
CA GLN A 109 7.20 23.17 2.65
C GLN A 109 7.85 23.20 1.26
N GLU A 110 8.07 22.03 0.64
CA GLU A 110 8.58 21.92 -0.73
C GLU A 110 7.67 22.61 -1.76
N PHE A 111 6.34 22.52 -1.59
CA PHE A 111 5.35 23.18 -2.46
C PHE A 111 5.51 24.70 -2.47
N ARG A 112 6.00 25.28 -1.37
CA ARG A 112 6.27 26.72 -1.27
C ARG A 112 7.64 27.10 -1.83
N LYS A 113 8.60 26.17 -1.80
CA LYS A 113 9.98 26.42 -2.19
C LYS A 113 10.27 26.11 -3.66
N CYS A 114 9.42 25.33 -4.34
CA CYS A 114 9.51 25.02 -5.76
C CYS A 114 10.89 24.49 -6.21
N HIS A 115 11.54 23.62 -5.42
CA HIS A 115 12.84 23.04 -5.78
C HIS A 115 12.79 21.53 -6.04
N THR A 116 11.62 20.91 -5.90
CA THR A 116 11.40 19.50 -6.24
C THR A 116 10.38 19.42 -7.38
N PRO A 117 10.37 18.33 -8.19
CA PRO A 117 9.35 18.15 -9.24
C PRO A 117 7.93 18.27 -8.69
N LEU A 118 7.71 17.71 -7.50
CA LEU A 118 6.44 17.82 -6.79
C LEU A 118 6.16 19.27 -6.35
N GLY A 119 7.16 19.99 -5.86
CA GLY A 119 7.05 21.41 -5.49
C GLY A 119 6.68 22.30 -6.68
N PHE A 120 7.36 22.15 -7.82
CA PHE A 120 7.03 22.85 -9.05
C PHE A 120 5.60 22.56 -9.52
N HIS A 121 5.16 21.31 -9.42
CA HIS A 121 3.80 20.92 -9.80
C HIS A 121 2.72 21.64 -8.98
N PHE A 122 2.92 21.72 -7.66
CA PHE A 122 1.97 22.35 -6.73
C PHE A 122 2.13 23.88 -6.61
N GLN A 123 2.84 24.52 -7.55
CA GLN A 123 2.77 25.96 -7.74
C GLN A 123 1.53 26.36 -8.57
N THR A 124 1.15 25.51 -9.53
CA THR A 124 -0.02 25.73 -10.39
C THR A 124 -1.23 24.90 -9.97
N CYS A 125 -1.00 23.74 -9.37
CA CYS A 125 -2.03 22.93 -8.71
C CYS A 125 -2.03 23.20 -7.20
N GLN A 126 -3.17 23.08 -6.52
CA GLN A 126 -3.30 23.37 -5.08
C GLN A 126 -3.93 22.21 -4.30
N ARG A 127 -4.71 21.37 -4.96
CA ARG A 127 -5.48 20.32 -4.29
C ARG A 127 -4.82 18.96 -4.50
N CYS A 128 -4.60 18.24 -3.39
CA CYS A 128 -4.10 16.88 -3.42
C CYS A 128 -4.74 16.00 -2.35
N GLU A 129 -4.72 14.70 -2.58
CA GLU A 129 -5.01 13.69 -1.59
C GLU A 129 -3.83 12.72 -1.43
N LEU A 130 -3.72 12.12 -0.25
CA LEU A 130 -2.65 11.22 0.14
C LEU A 130 -3.21 9.82 0.41
N ILE A 131 -2.55 8.78 -0.10
CA ILE A 131 -2.94 7.38 0.09
C ILE A 131 -1.69 6.57 0.44
N GLY A 132 -1.78 5.69 1.45
CA GLY A 132 -0.76 4.69 1.73
C GLY A 132 -0.89 3.50 0.78
N LEU A 133 0.16 3.22 0.01
CA LEU A 133 0.19 2.10 -0.94
C LEU A 133 0.66 0.81 -0.27
N GLN A 134 1.73 0.93 0.52
CA GLN A 134 2.41 -0.22 1.11
C GLN A 134 3.18 0.20 2.36
N ASN A 135 2.92 -0.49 3.47
CA ASN A 135 3.76 -0.46 4.66
C ASN A 135 4.86 -1.51 4.54
N LEU A 136 6.05 -1.14 4.97
CA LEU A 136 7.20 -2.02 5.13
C LEU A 136 7.52 -2.14 6.62
N THR A 137 8.32 -3.14 6.99
CA THR A 137 8.71 -3.39 8.38
C THR A 137 10.21 -3.58 8.44
N ASN A 138 10.90 -2.80 9.28
CA ASN A 138 12.35 -2.87 9.48
C ASN A 138 13.11 -2.78 8.13
N SER A 139 12.66 -1.88 7.27
CA SER A 139 13.17 -1.68 5.92
C SER A 139 14.41 -0.79 5.91
N THR A 140 15.38 -1.16 5.09
CA THR A 140 16.48 -0.24 4.73
C THR A 140 15.99 0.82 3.74
N LYS A 141 16.76 1.90 3.57
CA LYS A 141 16.48 2.91 2.53
C LYS A 141 16.39 2.27 1.14
N GLN A 142 17.32 1.38 0.81
CA GLN A 142 17.34 0.67 -0.47
C GLN A 142 16.05 -0.14 -0.69
N ASN A 143 15.56 -0.88 0.31
CA ASN A 143 14.32 -1.65 0.16
C ASN A 143 13.11 -0.74 -0.12
N ARG A 144 13.09 0.47 0.46
CA ARG A 144 12.02 1.44 0.21
C ARG A 144 12.12 2.04 -1.19
N GLU A 145 13.30 2.40 -1.66
CA GLU A 145 13.53 2.91 -3.03
C GLU A 145 13.15 1.86 -4.08
N GLU A 146 13.48 0.58 -3.86
CA GLU A 146 13.06 -0.52 -4.74
C GLU A 146 11.54 -0.70 -4.77
N ALA A 147 10.87 -0.57 -3.62
CA ALA A 147 9.42 -0.67 -3.53
C ALA A 147 8.72 0.55 -4.17
N GLU A 148 9.27 1.75 -3.96
CA GLU A 148 8.83 2.99 -4.62
C GLU A 148 8.89 2.84 -6.14
N LEU A 149 10.03 2.39 -6.67
CA LEU A 149 10.24 2.23 -8.10
C LEU A 149 9.23 1.24 -8.72
N LYS A 150 8.94 0.13 -8.03
CA LYS A 150 7.89 -0.82 -8.46
C LYS A 150 6.54 -0.14 -8.58
N TRP A 151 6.15 0.68 -7.61
CA TRP A 151 4.87 1.40 -7.65
C TRP A 151 4.84 2.50 -8.71
N ILE A 152 5.93 3.24 -8.91
CA ILE A 152 6.07 4.22 -10.00
C ILE A 152 5.80 3.54 -11.36
N TYR A 153 6.38 2.36 -11.59
CA TYR A 153 6.19 1.62 -12.84
C TYR A 153 4.75 1.10 -13.02
N ARG A 154 4.13 0.60 -11.95
CA ARG A 154 2.75 0.09 -11.99
C ARG A 154 1.72 1.19 -12.22
N LEU A 155 1.88 2.33 -11.55
CA LEU A 155 0.95 3.46 -11.65
C LEU A 155 1.31 4.44 -12.79
N LYS A 156 2.41 4.21 -13.51
CA LYS A 156 2.89 5.05 -14.62
C LYS A 156 2.99 6.53 -14.22
N THR A 157 3.64 6.80 -13.09
CA THR A 157 3.72 8.16 -12.52
C THR A 157 4.93 8.97 -12.98
N TYR A 158 5.73 8.47 -13.92
CA TYR A 158 6.80 9.27 -14.52
C TYR A 158 6.23 10.37 -15.42
N ALA A 159 6.88 11.53 -15.43
CA ALA A 159 6.64 12.59 -16.40
C ALA A 159 6.82 12.05 -17.84
N PRO A 160 5.98 12.48 -18.80
CA PRO A 160 4.98 13.55 -18.69
C PRO A 160 3.61 13.12 -18.12
N LEU A 161 3.36 11.82 -17.94
CA LEU A 161 2.06 11.28 -17.54
C LEU A 161 1.78 11.46 -16.04
N GLY A 162 2.82 11.40 -15.20
CA GLY A 162 2.75 11.75 -13.80
C GLY A 162 3.77 12.82 -13.40
N ILE A 163 4.13 12.84 -12.12
CA ILE A 163 4.97 13.89 -11.51
C ILE A 163 6.39 13.37 -11.18
N ASN A 164 6.57 12.05 -10.99
CA ASN A 164 7.91 11.50 -10.76
C ASN A 164 8.82 11.80 -11.95
N VAL A 165 10.09 12.09 -11.69
CA VAL A 165 11.11 12.27 -12.74
C VAL A 165 12.11 11.13 -12.66
N LYS A 166 12.59 10.64 -13.80
CA LYS A 166 13.70 9.70 -13.83
C LYS A 166 14.95 10.48 -13.42
N ASP A 167 15.55 10.13 -12.29
CA ASP A 167 16.86 10.66 -11.94
C ASP A 167 17.85 10.10 -12.98
N MET A 168 18.30 10.94 -13.92
CA MET A 168 19.23 10.55 -14.99
C MET A 168 20.70 10.65 -14.53
N ARG A 169 20.95 10.51 -13.22
CA ARG A 169 22.31 10.51 -12.68
C ARG A 169 22.89 9.10 -12.80
N HIS A 170 23.73 8.93 -13.81
CA HIS A 170 24.74 7.89 -13.91
C HIS A 170 25.96 8.33 -13.09
#